data_AF-A0A2A4MYD1-F1
#
_entry.id   AF-A0A2A4MYD1-F1
#
_cell.length_a   1.000
_cell.length_b   1.000
_cell.length_c   1.000
_cell.angle_alpha   90.00
_cell.angle_beta   90.00
_cell.angle_gamma   90.00
#
_symmetry.space_group_name_H-M   'P 1'
#
loop_
_entity.id
_entity.type
_entity.pdbx_description
1 polymer ?
#
loop_
_entity_poly.entity_id
_entity_poly.type
_entity_poly.pdbx_seq_one_letter_code
_entity_poly.pdbx_strand_id
1 'polypeptide(L)'
;MSPHLFKHGALFSYFALMASLLSWILIAPHSSTFPTATMLVIAMVPLLFPLRGMLHNKPYTHAWNSFLMLFYFSHGVGELYSAEGFLLYPWLEIIFSSLCFTSSIIFVRLNAK
;
A
#
# COMPACT_ATOMS: atom_id res chain seq x y z
N MET A 1 24.54 5.51 -2.08
CA MET A 1 23.26 5.82 -1.40
C MET A 1 22.96 4.71 -0.41
N SER A 2 22.58 4.98 0.84
CA SER A 2 22.44 3.93 1.85
C SER A 2 21.14 3.13 1.65
N PRO A 3 21.20 1.79 1.59
CA PRO A 3 20.02 0.95 1.34
C PRO A 3 18.97 1.07 2.47
N HIS A 4 19.41 1.43 3.68
CA HIS A 4 18.53 1.62 4.82
C HIS A 4 17.50 2.73 4.61
N LEU A 5 17.83 3.83 3.92
CA LEU A 5 16.87 4.92 3.70
C LEU A 5 15.65 4.45 2.88
N PHE A 6 15.89 3.69 1.82
CA PHE A 6 14.82 3.14 0.97
C PHE A 6 13.99 2.08 1.67
N LYS A 7 14.61 1.28 2.55
CA LYS A 7 13.86 0.38 3.43
C LYS A 7 12.88 1.13 4.32
N HIS A 8 13.34 2.17 5.02
CA HIS A 8 12.48 2.97 5.89
C HIS A 8 11.39 3.71 5.09
N GLY A 9 11.73 4.24 3.91
CA GLY A 9 10.74 4.83 3.00
C GLY A 9 9.66 3.84 2.56
N ALA A 10 10.06 2.62 2.18
CA ALA A 10 9.13 1.55 1.81
C ALA A 10 8.21 1.15 2.98
N LEU A 11 8.76 1.00 4.19
CA LEU A 11 7.97 0.67 5.38
C LEU A 11 7.04 1.81 5.79
N PHE A 12 7.52 3.05 5.80
CA PHE A 12 6.71 4.22 6.14
C PHE A 12 5.51 4.34 5.21
N SER A 13 5.74 4.32 3.89
CA SER A 13 4.69 4.40 2.89
C SER A 13 3.74 3.20 2.94
N TYR A 14 4.25 2.00 3.19
CA TYR A 14 3.44 0.80 3.38
C TYR A 14 2.48 0.94 4.58
N PHE A 15 2.98 1.39 5.74
CA PHE A 15 2.13 1.58 6.92
C PHE A 15 1.16 2.76 6.75
N ALA A 16 1.59 3.84 6.07
CA ALA A 16 0.73 4.96 5.76
C ALA A 16 -0.42 4.55 4.82
N LEU A 17 -0.15 3.73 3.81
CA LEU A 17 -1.16 3.12 2.95
C LEU A 17 -2.16 2.30 3.79
N MET A 18 -1.66 1.43 4.67
CA MET A 18 -2.50 0.59 5.53
C MET A 18 -3.39 1.43 6.46
N ALA A 19 -2.84 2.48 7.08
CA ALA A 19 -3.59 3.41 7.91
C ALA A 19 -4.63 4.21 7.11
N SER A 20 -4.31 4.59 5.87
CA SER A 20 -5.24 5.28 4.97
C SER A 20 -6.43 4.39 4.61
N LEU A 21 -6.19 3.13 4.24
CA LEU A 21 -7.24 2.14 3.95
C LEU A 21 -8.10 1.85 5.17
N LEU A 22 -7.51 1.69 6.36
CA LEU A 22 -8.26 1.51 7.61
C LEU A 22 -9.15 2.72 7.90
N SER A 23 -8.61 3.93 7.77
CA SER A 23 -9.34 5.17 8.00
C SER A 23 -10.49 5.32 7.01
N TRP A 24 -10.26 4.98 5.73
CA TRP A 24 -11.30 4.96 4.72
C TRP A 24 -12.41 3.98 5.13
N ILE A 25 -12.10 2.70 5.30
CA ILE A 25 -13.09 1.63 5.53
C ILE A 25 -13.89 1.83 6.83
N LEU A 26 -13.27 2.35 7.90
CA LEU A 26 -13.91 2.48 9.21
C LEU A 26 -14.67 3.80 9.41
N ILE A 27 -14.20 4.89 8.78
CA ILE A 27 -14.73 6.24 9.04
C ILE A 27 -15.64 6.70 7.91
N ALA A 28 -15.33 6.36 6.66
CA ALA A 28 -16.15 6.78 5.54
C ALA A 28 -17.52 6.09 5.59
N PRO A 29 -18.61 6.78 5.22
CA PRO A 29 -19.91 6.16 5.11
C PRO A 29 -19.94 5.20 3.92
N HIS A 30 -20.15 3.91 4.20
CA HIS A 30 -20.32 2.88 3.18
C HIS A 30 -21.77 2.42 3.13
N SER A 31 -22.23 2.03 1.94
CA SER A 31 -23.56 1.41 1.81
C SER A 31 -23.63 0.10 2.62
N SER A 32 -24.79 -0.18 3.22
CA SER A 32 -25.02 -1.41 4.00
C SER A 32 -24.93 -2.71 3.17
N THR A 33 -24.82 -2.59 1.86
CA THR A 33 -24.73 -3.71 0.91
C THR A 33 -23.43 -4.51 1.07
N PHE A 34 -22.33 -3.87 1.51
CA PHE A 34 -21.04 -4.53 1.69
C PHE A 34 -20.60 -4.52 3.16
N PRO A 35 -20.44 -5.70 3.79
CA PRO A 35 -19.97 -5.78 5.16
C PRO A 35 -18.55 -5.20 5.30
N THR A 36 -18.36 -4.28 6.26
CA THR A 36 -17.07 -3.66 6.58
C THR A 36 -15.98 -4.71 6.85
N ALA A 37 -16.34 -5.82 7.50
CA ALA A 37 -15.42 -6.92 7.77
C ALA A 37 -14.84 -7.54 6.48
N THR A 38 -15.66 -7.70 5.44
CA THR A 38 -15.21 -8.23 4.15
C THR A 38 -14.25 -7.27 3.47
N MET A 39 -14.55 -5.96 3.49
CA MET A 39 -13.67 -4.93 2.93
C MET A 39 -12.30 -4.92 3.64
N LEU A 40 -12.30 -5.00 4.97
CA LEU A 40 -11.06 -5.09 5.76
C LEU A 40 -10.26 -6.34 5.43
N VAL A 41 -10.90 -7.50 5.31
CA VAL A 41 -10.20 -8.75 4.98
C VAL A 41 -9.56 -8.66 3.60
N ILE A 42 -10.30 -8.21 2.59
CA ILE A 42 -9.81 -8.08 1.22
C ILE A 42 -8.68 -7.05 1.13
N ALA A 43 -8.82 -5.90 1.80
CA ALA A 43 -7.82 -4.85 1.76
C ALA A 43 -6.57 -5.20 2.58
N MET A 44 -6.72 -5.72 3.80
CA MET A 44 -5.60 -5.84 4.77
C MET A 44 -4.85 -7.16 4.68
N VAL A 45 -5.53 -8.28 4.44
CA VAL A 45 -4.86 -9.60 4.43
C VAL A 45 -3.74 -9.69 3.40
N PRO A 46 -3.91 -9.22 2.15
CA PRO A 46 -2.83 -9.22 1.17
C PRO A 46 -1.60 -8.41 1.61
N LEU A 47 -1.83 -7.26 2.25
CA LEU A 47 -0.76 -6.43 2.82
C LEU A 47 0.01 -7.18 3.90
N LEU A 48 -0.64 -7.95 4.79
CA LEU A 48 0.04 -8.62 5.90
C LEU A 48 1.09 -9.66 5.47
N PHE A 49 0.94 -10.29 4.30
CA PHE A 49 1.88 -11.30 3.81
C PHE A 49 3.33 -10.78 3.65
N PRO A 50 3.61 -9.65 2.96
CA PRO A 50 4.96 -9.13 2.79
C PRO A 50 5.54 -8.46 4.04
N LEU A 51 4.70 -8.08 5.01
CA LEU A 51 5.12 -7.29 6.18
C LEU A 51 6.30 -7.92 6.92
N ARG A 52 6.21 -9.21 7.23
CA ARG A 52 7.28 -9.92 7.95
C ARG A 52 8.60 -9.86 7.18
N GLY A 53 8.58 -10.06 5.86
CA GLY A 53 9.82 -10.06 5.06
C GLY A 53 10.42 -8.66 4.88
N MET A 54 9.58 -7.62 4.76
CA MET A 54 10.03 -6.23 4.69
C MET A 54 10.73 -5.79 5.99
N LEU A 55 10.21 -6.19 7.16
CA LEU A 55 10.85 -5.89 8.44
C LEU A 55 12.24 -6.53 8.57
N HIS A 56 12.39 -7.76 8.04
CA HIS A 56 13.63 -8.55 8.06
C HIS A 56 14.59 -8.27 6.88
N ASN A 57 14.42 -7.17 6.15
CA ASN A 57 15.31 -6.76 5.04
C ASN A 57 15.42 -7.76 3.89
N LYS A 58 14.42 -8.61 3.63
CA LYS A 58 14.52 -9.58 2.52
C LYS A 58 14.26 -8.89 1.18
N PRO A 59 15.25 -8.74 0.28
CA PRO A 59 15.06 -8.02 -0.99
C PRO A 59 13.97 -8.66 -1.86
N TYR A 60 13.90 -9.99 -1.86
CA TYR A 60 12.82 -10.72 -2.53
C TYR A 60 11.42 -10.29 -2.09
N THR A 61 11.21 -10.03 -0.79
CA THR A 61 9.90 -9.58 -0.29
C THR A 61 9.60 -8.15 -0.71
N HIS A 62 10.60 -7.26 -0.81
CA HIS A 62 10.41 -5.93 -1.37
C HIS A 62 10.04 -5.98 -2.85
N ALA A 63 10.61 -6.91 -3.63
CA ALA A 63 10.23 -7.12 -5.02
C ALA A 63 8.76 -7.59 -5.12
N TRP A 64 8.38 -8.59 -4.33
CA TRP A 64 6.99 -9.07 -4.27
C TRP A 64 6.01 -7.95 -3.84
N ASN A 65 6.38 -7.18 -2.82
CA ASN A 65 5.62 -6.02 -2.36
C ASN A 65 5.41 -4.99 -3.48
N SER A 66 6.40 -4.75 -4.33
CA SER A 66 6.24 -3.80 -5.45
C SER A 66 5.14 -4.23 -6.43
N PHE A 67 5.00 -5.52 -6.72
CA PHE A 67 3.88 -6.01 -7.53
C PHE A 67 2.54 -5.83 -6.82
N LEU A 68 2.50 -6.08 -5.50
CA LEU A 68 1.30 -5.85 -4.71
C LEU A 68 0.87 -4.37 -4.74
N MET A 69 1.82 -3.43 -4.66
CA MET A 69 1.53 -1.99 -4.69
C MET A 69 0.87 -1.54 -6.00
N LEU A 70 1.10 -2.24 -7.12
CA LEU A 70 0.43 -1.92 -8.39
C LEU A 70 -1.09 -2.16 -8.30
N PHE A 71 -1.54 -3.17 -7.55
CA PHE A 71 -2.97 -3.41 -7.36
C PHE A 71 -3.64 -2.27 -6.56
N TYR A 72 -3.01 -1.82 -5.48
CA TYR A 72 -3.51 -0.67 -4.70
C TYR A 72 -3.45 0.64 -5.49
N PHE A 73 -2.41 0.83 -6.30
CA PHE A 73 -2.36 1.97 -7.21
C PHE A 73 -3.53 1.95 -8.20
N SER A 74 -3.77 0.81 -8.85
CA SER A 74 -4.89 0.65 -9.79
C SER A 74 -6.25 0.83 -9.10
N HIS A 75 -6.40 0.31 -7.88
CA HIS A 75 -7.60 0.51 -7.06
C HIS A 75 -7.82 2.01 -6.77
N GLY A 76 -6.81 2.71 -6.26
CA GLY A 76 -6.90 4.14 -5.98
C GLY A 76 -7.22 4.98 -7.23
N VAL A 77 -6.66 4.63 -8.40
CA VAL A 77 -6.99 5.29 -9.67
C VAL A 77 -8.45 5.01 -10.08
N GLY A 78 -8.92 3.78 -9.92
CA GLY A 78 -10.31 3.40 -10.19
C GLY A 78 -11.29 4.17 -9.31
N GLU A 79 -11.02 4.21 -8.00
CA GLU A 79 -11.80 4.98 -7.04
C GLU A 79 -11.77 6.48 -7.36
N LEU A 80 -10.62 7.03 -7.73
CA LEU A 80 -10.51 8.45 -8.12
C LEU A 80 -11.36 8.77 -9.36
N TYR A 81 -11.41 7.86 -10.33
CA TYR A 81 -12.21 8.02 -11.54
C TYR A 81 -13.71 7.90 -11.26
N SER A 82 -14.11 7.00 -10.36
CA SER A 82 -15.51 6.76 -9.98
C SER A 82 -16.04 7.72 -8.91
N ALA A 83 -15.17 8.48 -8.24
CA ALA A 83 -15.57 9.36 -7.15
C ALA A 83 -16.27 10.63 -7.65
N GLU A 84 -17.53 10.82 -7.23
CA GLU A 84 -18.29 12.06 -7.44
C GLU A 84 -18.15 13.06 -6.27
N GLY A 85 -17.23 12.80 -5.32
CA GLY A 85 -17.17 13.52 -4.04
C GLY A 85 -15.76 13.62 -3.42
N PHE A 86 -15.61 13.24 -2.15
CA PHE A 86 -14.41 13.47 -1.36
C PHE A 86 -13.20 12.64 -1.85
N LEU A 87 -12.27 13.28 -2.56
CA LEU A 87 -11.15 12.62 -3.26
C LEU A 87 -9.92 12.30 -2.39
N LEU A 88 -9.96 12.57 -1.08
CA LEU A 88 -8.77 12.45 -0.22
C LEU A 88 -8.23 11.01 -0.15
N TYR A 89 -9.10 10.02 0.06
CA TYR A 89 -8.67 8.63 0.24
C TYR A 89 -8.04 8.02 -1.03
N PRO A 90 -8.64 8.18 -2.22
CA PRO A 90 -8.01 7.72 -3.46
C PRO A 90 -6.64 8.35 -3.70
N TRP A 91 -6.49 9.66 -3.44
CA TRP A 91 -5.20 10.33 -3.57
C TRP A 91 -4.14 9.80 -2.61
N LEU A 92 -4.50 9.59 -1.34
CA LEU A 92 -3.59 8.99 -0.36
C LEU A 92 -3.15 7.58 -0.78
N GLU A 93 -4.09 6.77 -1.27
CA GLU A 93 -3.81 5.43 -1.77
C GLU A 93 -2.81 5.45 -2.93
N ILE A 94 -3.03 6.31 -3.93
CA ILE A 94 -2.16 6.48 -5.09
C ILE A 94 -0.75 6.94 -4.66
N ILE A 95 -0.68 7.95 -3.79
CA ILE A 95 0.61 8.52 -3.35
C ILE A 95 1.42 7.50 -2.55
N PHE A 96 0.80 6.84 -1.56
CA PHE A 96 1.53 5.90 -0.70
C PHE A 96 1.91 4.62 -1.42
N SER A 97 1.05 4.08 -2.29
CA SER A 97 1.39 2.92 -3.13
C SER A 97 2.53 3.23 -4.10
N SER A 98 2.52 4.41 -4.75
CA SER A 98 3.60 4.86 -5.64
C SER A 98 4.94 5.06 -4.92
N LEU A 99 4.91 5.66 -3.73
CA LEU A 99 6.09 5.86 -2.90
C LEU A 99 6.66 4.51 -2.41
N CYS A 100 5.78 3.60 -2.01
CA CYS A 100 6.17 2.26 -1.56
C CYS A 100 6.77 1.44 -2.71
N PHE A 101 6.17 1.49 -3.89
CA PHE A 101 6.66 0.86 -5.12
C PHE A 101 8.07 1.33 -5.45
N THR A 102 8.26 2.65 -5.56
CA THR A 102 9.55 3.25 -5.95
C THR A 102 10.62 2.95 -4.91
N SER A 103 10.31 3.10 -3.62
CA SER A 103 11.24 2.79 -2.53
C SER A 103 11.63 1.31 -2.51
N SER A 104 10.68 0.41 -2.75
CA SER A 104 10.92 -1.03 -2.79
C SER A 104 11.82 -1.42 -3.96
N ILE A 105 11.60 -0.88 -5.17
CA ILE A 105 12.44 -1.16 -6.33
C ILE A 105 13.87 -0.66 -6.13
N ILE A 106 14.04 0.55 -5.61
CA ILE A 106 15.39 1.09 -5.34
C ILE A 106 16.09 0.23 -4.28
N PHE A 107 15.38 -0.17 -3.22
CA PHE A 107 15.92 -1.09 -2.21
C PHE A 107 16.37 -2.41 -2.83
N VAL A 108 15.55 -3.04 -3.68
CA VAL A 108 15.90 -4.28 -4.37
C VAL A 108 17.14 -4.08 -5.23
N ARG A 109 17.18 -3.02 -6.05
CA ARG A 109 18.31 -2.72 -6.93
C ARG A 109 19.63 -2.54 -6.17
N LEU A 110 19.59 -1.85 -5.03
CA LEU A 110 20.78 -1.62 -4.20
C LEU A 110 21.28 -2.89 -3.47
N ASN A 111 20.42 -3.91 -3.34
CA ASN A 111 20.74 -5.18 -2.69
C ASN A 111 20.79 -6.36 -3.68
N ALA A 112 20.71 -6.10 -4.99
CA ALA A 112 20.89 -7.10 -6.01
C ALA A 112 22.38 -7.51 -6.03
N LYS A 113 22.65 -8.81 -5.91
CA LYS A 113 23.97 -9.40 -6.06
C LYS A 113 24.19 -9.84 -7.50
#